data_AF-X1F4M6-F1
#
_entry.id   AF-X1F4M6-F1
#
_cell.length_a   1.000
_cell.length_b   1.000
_cell.length_c   1.000
_cell.angle_alpha   90.00
_cell.angle_beta   90.00
_cell.angle_gamma   90.00
#
_symmetry.space_group_name_H-M   'P 1'
#
loop_
_entity.id
_entity.type
_entity.pdbx_description
1 polymer ?
#
loop_
_entity_poly.entity_id
_entity_poly.type
_entity_poly.pdbx_seq_one_letter_code
_entity_poly.pdbx_strand_id
1 'polypeptide(L)' 'KRTLPVLVPEMTYDNLKIGEGDSASAAFAYLALGRYDDTEAESVKRNLLDYCEQDTVAMVKLHERLFEFA' A
#
# COMPACT_ATOMS: atom_id res chain seq x y z
N LYS A 1 5.13 2.90 8.20
CA LYS A 1 3.86 3.40 8.81
C LYS A 1 3.89 3.21 10.33
N ARG A 2 3.81 4.27 11.16
CA ARG A 2 3.94 4.16 12.64
C ARG A 2 2.61 4.02 13.39
N THR A 3 1.55 4.63 12.86
CA THR A 3 0.26 4.70 13.55
C THR A 3 -0.56 3.42 13.43
N LEU A 4 -0.58 2.80 12.23
CA LEU A 4 -1.39 1.63 11.96
C LEU A 4 -1.08 0.44 12.89
N PRO A 5 0.18 0.02 13.12
CA PRO A 5 0.46 -1.13 13.99
C PRO A 5 0.06 -0.90 15.45
N VAL A 6 -0.01 0.35 15.89
CA VAL A 6 -0.42 0.72 17.25
C VAL A 6 -1.93 0.63 17.40
N LEU A 7 -2.68 1.08 16.39
CA LEU A 7 -4.14 1.12 16.43
C LEU A 7 -4.81 -0.13 15.88
N VAL A 8 -4.20 -0.86 14.96
CA VAL A 8 -4.77 -2.05 14.29
C VAL A 8 -3.65 -3.10 14.17
N PRO A 9 -3.21 -3.70 15.29
CA PRO A 9 -2.03 -4.59 15.33
C PRO A 9 -2.17 -5.87 14.48
N GLU A 10 -3.39 -6.27 14.15
CA GLU A 10 -3.71 -7.41 13.28
C GLU A 10 -3.44 -7.15 11.79
N MET A 11 -3.22 -5.89 11.39
CA MET A 11 -3.06 -5.50 9.99
C MET A 11 -1.58 -5.26 9.65
N THR A 12 -1.08 -5.94 8.61
CA THR A 12 0.29 -5.85 8.12
C THR A 12 0.35 -5.64 6.60
N TYR A 13 1.52 -5.24 6.10
CA TYR A 13 1.88 -5.10 4.69
C TYR A 13 2.91 -6.15 4.25
N ASP A 14 3.33 -7.06 5.14
CA ASP A 14 4.45 -7.99 4.92
C ASP A 14 4.25 -8.95 3.73
N ASN A 15 2.99 -9.20 3.36
CA ASN A 15 2.66 -10.07 2.23
C ASN A 15 2.67 -9.35 0.87
N LEU A 16 2.85 -8.02 0.86
CA LEU A 16 2.87 -7.25 -0.38
C LEU A 16 4.27 -7.15 -0.97
N LYS A 17 4.36 -7.19 -2.29
CA LYS A 17 5.61 -6.92 -3.02
C LYS A 17 6.05 -5.46 -2.89
N ILE A 18 5.10 -4.55 -2.72
CA ILE A 18 5.31 -3.13 -2.42
C ILE A 18 4.53 -2.85 -1.14
N GLY A 19 5.22 -2.61 -0.03
CA GLY A 19 4.59 -2.37 1.28
C GLY A 19 4.84 -0.98 1.86
N GLU A 20 5.75 -0.21 1.27
CA GLU A 20 6.18 1.10 1.78
C GLU A 20 5.82 2.23 0.80
N GLY A 21 5.47 3.40 1.35
CA GLY A 21 5.01 4.53 0.54
C GLY A 21 6.07 5.08 -0.42
N ASP A 22 7.33 5.10 0.01
CA ASP A 22 8.44 5.58 -0.81
C ASP A 22 8.70 4.65 -2.00
N SER A 23 8.64 3.33 -1.79
CA SER A 23 8.81 2.36 -2.88
C SER A 23 7.61 2.34 -3.83
N ALA A 24 6.39 2.50 -3.31
CA ALA A 24 5.19 2.66 -4.14
C ALA A 24 5.28 3.90 -5.04
N SER A 25 5.69 5.05 -4.47
CA SER A 25 5.84 6.31 -5.20
C SER A 25 6.91 6.20 -6.29
N ALA A 26 8.06 5.60 -5.98
CA ALA A 26 9.13 5.39 -6.95
C ALA A 26 8.72 4.43 -8.08
N ALA A 27 8.09 3.30 -7.74
CA ALA A 27 7.62 2.33 -8.72
C ALA A 27 6.55 2.94 -9.65
N PHE A 28 5.62 3.72 -9.11
CA PHE A 28 4.64 4.45 -9.92
C PHE A 28 5.31 5.45 -10.87
N ALA A 29 6.28 6.24 -10.39
CA ALA A 29 7.00 7.18 -11.24
C ALA A 29 7.77 6.47 -12.37
N TYR A 30 8.40 5.34 -12.09
CA TYR A 30 9.11 4.54 -13.10
C TYR A 30 8.16 3.91 -14.12
N LEU A 31 6.97 3.45 -13.69
CA LEU A 31 5.93 2.98 -14.59
C LEU A 31 5.45 4.10 -15.52
N ALA A 32 5.18 5.29 -14.97
CA ALA A 32 4.74 6.45 -15.75
C ALA A 32 5.81 6.95 -16.75
N LEU A 33 7.10 6.76 -16.43
CA LEU A 33 8.22 7.11 -17.30
C LEU A 33 8.59 6.01 -18.31
N GLY A 34 7.86 4.88 -18.34
CA GLY A 34 8.15 3.77 -19.25
C GLY A 34 9.48 3.07 -18.98
N ARG A 35 9.89 3.00 -17.70
CA ARG A 35 11.18 2.39 -17.30
C ARG A 35 11.11 0.88 -17.05
N TYR A 36 9.96 0.26 -17.29
CA TYR A 36 9.75 -1.18 -17.23
C TYR A 36 9.45 -1.72 -18.62
N ASP A 37 9.87 -2.95 -18.90
CA ASP A 37 9.35 -3.66 -20.07
C ASP A 37 7.87 -4.04 -19.89
N ASP A 38 7.21 -4.49 -20.96
CA ASP A 38 5.76 -4.77 -20.94
C ASP A 38 5.36 -5.81 -19.87
N THR A 39 6.21 -6.82 -19.64
CA THR A 39 5.91 -7.89 -18.67
C THR A 39 6.12 -7.43 -17.23
N GLU A 40 7.19 -6.67 -16.99
CA GLU A 40 7.50 -6.05 -15.71
C GLU A 40 6.48 -4.97 -15.35
N ALA A 41 6.07 -4.14 -16.32
CA ALA A 41 5.10 -3.07 -16.16
C ALA A 41 3.77 -3.61 -15.65
N GLU A 42 3.26 -4.70 -16.23
CA GLU A 42 2.03 -5.35 -15.78
C GLU A 42 2.17 -5.95 -14.38
N SER A 43 3.33 -6.49 -14.03
CA SER A 43 3.61 -6.99 -12.67
C SER A 43 3.64 -5.85 -11.63
N VAL A 44 4.37 -4.77 -11.92
CA VAL A 44 4.48 -3.58 -11.06
C VAL A 44 3.11 -2.95 -10.87
N LYS A 45 2.31 -2.85 -11.93
CA LYS A 45 0.94 -2.32 -11.86
C LYS A 45 0.06 -3.14 -10.92
N ARG A 46 0.10 -4.48 -11.00
CA ARG A 46 -0.65 -5.34 -10.05
C ARG A 46 -0.18 -5.13 -8.61
N ASN A 47 1.13 -5.13 -8.38
CA ASN A 47 1.69 -4.91 -7.03
C ASN A 47 1.31 -3.54 -6.45
N LEU A 48 1.25 -2.49 -7.28
CA LEU A 48 0.77 -1.16 -6.88
C LEU A 48 -0.72 -1.15 -6.56
N LEU A 49 -1.54 -1.89 -7.31
CA LEU A 49 -2.97 -2.03 -7.02
C LEU A 49 -3.21 -2.75 -5.70
N ASP A 50 -2.49 -3.85 -5.43
CA ASP A 50 -2.57 -4.57 -4.15
C ASP A 50 -2.21 -3.65 -2.97
N TYR A 51 -1.17 -2.83 -3.13
CA TYR A 51 -0.79 -1.80 -2.15
C TYR A 51 -1.90 -0.76 -1.93
N CYS A 52 -2.48 -0.22 -3.01
CA CYS A 52 -3.54 0.78 -2.94
C CYS A 52 -4.83 0.23 -2.29
N GLU A 53 -5.17 -1.03 -2.57
CA GLU A 53 -6.28 -1.72 -1.94
C GLU A 53 -6.05 -1.84 -0.42
N GLN A 54 -4.87 -2.32 -0.02
CA GLN A 54 -4.51 -2.46 1.40
C GLN A 54 -4.50 -1.10 2.13
N ASP A 55 -4.02 -0.02 1.49
CA ASP A 55 -4.09 1.35 2.02
C ASP A 55 -5.53 1.80 2.24
N THR A 56 -6.43 1.48 1.30
CA THR A 56 -7.86 1.83 1.41
C THR A 56 -8.50 1.12 2.60
N VAL A 57 -8.24 -0.18 2.76
CA VAL A 57 -8.74 -0.95 3.91
C VAL A 57 -8.16 -0.43 5.22
N ALA A 58 -6.88 -0.06 5.23
CA ALA A 58 -6.21 0.46 6.43
C ALA A 58 -6.86 1.76 6.91
N MET A 59 -7.26 2.64 6.00
CA MET A 59 -7.96 3.88 6.35
C MET A 59 -9.33 3.62 6.98
N VAL A 60 -10.09 2.64 6.49
CA VAL A 60 -11.37 2.25 7.10
C VAL A 60 -11.15 1.68 8.49
N LYS A 61 -10.17 0.77 8.66
CA LYS A 61 -9.87 0.15 9.97
C LYS A 61 -9.38 1.17 11.00
N LEU A 62 -8.56 2.13 10.58
CA LEU A 62 -8.14 3.25 11.42
C LEU A 62 -9.33 4.11 11.85
N HIS A 63 -10.23 4.44 10.92
CA HIS A 63 -11.42 5.21 11.23
C HIS A 63 -12.34 4.48 12.22
N GLU A 64 -12.62 3.19 11.98
CA GLU A 64 -13.38 2.32 12.90
C GLU A 64 -12.77 2.34 14.30
N ARG A 65 -11.46 2.12 14.41
CA ARG A 65 -10.77 2.11 15.72
C ARG A 65 -10.81 3.47 16.41
N LEU A 66 -10.65 4.57 15.67
CA LEU A 66 -10.70 5.91 16.26
C LEU A 66 -12.10 6.24 16.79
N PHE A 67 -13.15 5.76 16.11
CA PHE A 67 -14.52 5.97 16.52
C PHE A 67 -14.89 5.26 17.84
N GLU A 68 -14.21 4.16 18.19
CA GLU A 68 -14.38 3.49 19.48
C GLU A 68 -13.94 4.36 20.69
N PHE A 69 -13.15 5.41 20.45
CA PHE A 69 -12.69 6.35 21.47
C PHE A 69 -13.49 7.66 21.54
N ALA A 70 -14.49 7.84 20.66
CA ALA A 70 -15.33 9.04 20.58
C ALA A 70 -16.53 8.94 21.53
#